data_AF-X1J474-F1
#
_entry.id   AF-X1J474-F1
#
_cell.length_a   1.000
_cell.length_b   1.000
_cell.length_c   1.000
_cell.angle_alpha   90.00
_cell.angle_beta   90.00
_cell.angle_gamma   90.00
#
_symmetry.space_group_name_H-M   'P 1'
#
loop_
_entity.id
_entity.type
_entity.pdbx_description
1 polymer ?
#
loop_
_entity_poly.entity_id
_entity_poly.type
_entity_poly.pdbx_seq_one_letter_code
_entity_poly.pdbx_strand_id
1 'polypeptide(L)'
;GKGFGVFAYWNRTRYRTIRDFGEETGQERHGQVFKSHAGIFAADVKIPEKTVKYGPQDLRLRAGSPVIDRGEVLPGLNDGFSGGAPDLGAIEYGTEPPRYGVRPE
;
A
#
# COMPACT_ATOMS: atom_id res chain seq x y z
N GLY A 1 -11.45 4.20 14.13
CA GLY A 1 -10.94 5.56 13.89
C GLY A 1 -11.97 6.33 13.07
N LYS A 2 -12.22 7.60 13.41
CA LYS A 2 -13.01 8.48 12.53
C LYS A 2 -12.30 8.53 11.18
N GLY A 3 -13.03 8.30 10.08
CA GLY A 3 -12.48 8.41 8.73
C GLY A 3 -11.91 9.81 8.48
N PHE A 4 -11.21 9.99 7.37
CA PHE A 4 -10.71 11.31 6.99
C PHE A 4 -11.86 12.34 7.02
N GLY A 5 -11.68 13.46 7.73
CA GLY A 5 -12.63 14.57 7.65
C GLY A 5 -12.71 15.16 6.23
N VAL A 6 -11.56 15.11 5.54
CA VAL A 6 -11.37 15.40 4.11
C VAL A 6 -10.26 14.45 3.64
N PHE A 7 -10.52 13.65 2.60
CA PHE A 7 -9.52 12.79 1.96
C PHE A 7 -8.56 13.63 1.10
N ALA A 8 -9.12 14.47 0.23
CA ALA A 8 -8.35 15.31 -0.69
C ALA A 8 -8.96 16.71 -0.83
N TYR A 9 -8.11 17.70 -1.09
CA TYR A 9 -8.50 19.04 -1.53
C TYR A 9 -7.84 19.31 -2.89
N TRP A 10 -8.63 19.47 -3.93
CA TRP A 10 -8.17 19.60 -5.31
C TRP A 10 -9.08 20.55 -6.08
N ASN A 11 -8.51 21.44 -6.90
CA ASN A 11 -9.26 22.43 -7.70
C ASN A 11 -10.31 23.23 -6.90
N ARG A 12 -9.97 23.59 -5.66
CA ARG A 12 -10.85 24.29 -4.69
C ARG A 12 -12.06 23.48 -4.19
N THR A 13 -12.08 22.17 -4.42
CA THR A 13 -13.12 21.23 -3.95
C THR A 13 -12.56 20.29 -2.89
N ARG A 14 -13.34 19.99 -1.84
CA ARG A 14 -13.00 19.01 -0.80
C ARG A 14 -13.74 17.70 -1.06
N TYR A 15 -13.00 16.60 -1.09
CA TYR A 15 -13.52 15.25 -1.27
C TYR A 15 -13.44 14.50 0.06
N ARG A 16 -14.54 13.86 0.47
CA ARG A 16 -14.61 13.16 1.77
C ARG A 16 -14.03 11.75 1.69
N THR A 17 -14.14 11.10 0.53
CA THR A 17 -13.61 9.75 0.31
C THR A 17 -12.73 9.69 -0.93
N ILE A 18 -11.87 8.66 -1.00
CA ILE A 18 -11.08 8.36 -2.20
C ILE A 18 -11.98 8.03 -3.40
N ARG A 19 -13.14 7.43 -3.14
CA ARG A 19 -14.14 7.12 -4.16
C ARG A 19 -14.69 8.40 -4.79
N ASP A 20 -15.16 9.35 -3.98
CA ASP A 20 -15.67 10.64 -4.49
C ASP A 20 -14.58 11.36 -5.30
N PHE A 21 -13.34 11.32 -4.82
CA PHE A 21 -12.21 11.93 -5.51
C PHE A 21 -11.96 11.28 -6.87
N GLY A 22 -11.95 9.95 -6.94
CA GLY A 22 -11.68 9.24 -8.18
C GLY A 22 -12.81 9.27 -9.19
N GLU A 23 -14.07 9.23 -8.76
CA GLU A 23 -15.24 9.37 -9.64
C GLU A 23 -15.26 10.75 -10.32
N GLU A 24 -14.95 11.82 -9.58
CA GLU A 24 -15.03 13.20 -10.07
C GLU A 24 -13.79 13.66 -10.85
N THR A 25 -12.60 13.18 -10.48
CA THR A 25 -11.34 13.69 -11.06
C THR A 25 -10.65 12.70 -12.00
N GLY A 26 -11.04 11.41 -11.95
CA GLY A 26 -10.33 10.33 -12.63
C GLY A 26 -8.98 9.95 -12.00
N GLN A 27 -8.57 10.61 -10.91
CA GLN A 27 -7.35 10.29 -10.15
C GLN A 27 -7.61 9.14 -9.17
N GLU A 28 -6.57 8.42 -8.73
CA GLU A 28 -6.69 7.40 -7.68
C GLU A 28 -7.79 6.34 -7.90
N ARG A 29 -8.19 6.06 -9.16
CA ARG A 29 -9.28 5.12 -9.47
C ARG A 29 -9.03 3.67 -8.99
N HIS A 30 -7.75 3.31 -8.84
CA HIS A 30 -7.32 2.02 -8.31
C HIS A 30 -6.88 2.11 -6.83
N GLY A 31 -6.96 3.30 -6.23
CA GLY A 31 -6.52 3.55 -4.87
C GLY A 31 -7.43 2.89 -3.83
N GLN A 32 -6.83 2.30 -2.80
CA GLN A 32 -7.54 1.64 -1.72
C GLN A 32 -7.19 2.26 -0.37
N VAL A 33 -8.19 2.42 0.50
CA VAL A 33 -8.03 3.00 1.85
C VAL A 33 -8.36 1.95 2.90
N PHE A 34 -7.37 1.63 3.73
CA PHE A 34 -7.51 0.73 4.86
C PHE A 34 -7.58 1.53 6.17
N LYS A 35 -8.44 1.12 7.10
CA LYS A 35 -8.63 1.82 8.40
C LYS A 35 -7.46 1.62 9.37
N SER A 36 -6.65 0.61 9.14
CA SER A 36 -5.52 0.22 10.00
C SER A 36 -4.54 -0.62 9.19
N HIS A 37 -3.26 -0.59 9.59
CA HIS A 37 -2.24 -1.53 9.12
C HIS A 37 -2.35 -2.90 9.81
N ALA A 38 -3.18 -3.03 10.86
CA ALA A 38 -3.40 -4.28 11.56
C ALA A 38 -3.92 -5.35 10.60
N GLY A 39 -3.24 -6.50 10.54
CA GLY A 39 -3.57 -7.61 9.66
C GLY A 39 -2.97 -7.52 8.25
N ILE A 40 -2.30 -6.43 7.89
CA ILE A 40 -1.59 -6.31 6.61
C ILE A 40 -0.25 -7.04 6.65
N PHE A 41 0.58 -6.71 7.65
CA PHE A 41 1.93 -7.24 7.78
C PHE A 41 1.99 -8.44 8.73
N ALA A 42 2.89 -9.39 8.43
CA ALA A 42 3.12 -10.54 9.30
C ALA A 42 3.81 -10.13 10.60
N ALA A 43 4.73 -9.17 10.52
CA ALA A 43 5.38 -8.56 11.68
C ALA A 43 4.47 -7.51 12.35
N ASP A 44 4.70 -7.28 13.64
CA ASP A 44 4.04 -6.20 14.41
C ASP A 44 4.71 -4.85 14.12
N VAL A 45 4.38 -4.27 12.96
CA VAL A 45 4.90 -2.98 12.51
C VAL A 45 4.33 -1.85 13.35
N LYS A 46 5.21 -1.06 14.00
CA LYS A 46 4.83 0.07 14.86
C LYS A 46 4.92 1.39 14.11
N ILE A 47 3.79 2.01 13.80
CA ILE A 47 3.79 3.33 13.19
C ILE A 47 4.20 4.39 14.23
N PRO A 48 5.29 5.15 14.00
CA PRO A 48 5.74 6.15 14.95
C PRO A 48 4.78 7.36 14.95
N GLU A 49 4.45 7.87 16.14
CA GLU A 49 3.55 9.02 16.31
C GLU A 49 4.17 10.37 15.91
N LYS A 50 5.50 10.41 15.81
CA LYS A 50 6.27 11.59 15.41
C LYS A 50 7.46 11.17 14.55
N THR A 51 8.05 12.13 13.86
CA THR A 51 9.26 11.90 13.06
C THR A 51 10.40 11.38 13.94
N VAL A 52 10.92 10.22 13.57
CA VAL A 52 12.06 9.57 14.24
C VAL A 52 12.98 8.94 13.19
N LYS A 53 14.25 8.72 13.53
CA LYS A 53 15.07 7.78 12.76
C LYS A 53 14.49 6.39 12.96
N TYR A 54 14.19 5.72 11.86
CA TYR A 54 13.51 4.44 11.87
C TYR A 54 14.36 3.42 11.13
N GLY A 55 14.64 2.29 11.77
CA GLY A 55 15.41 1.21 11.17
C GLY A 55 14.60 0.42 10.15
N PRO A 56 15.25 -0.45 9.35
CA PRO A 56 14.55 -1.35 8.43
C PRO A 56 13.45 -2.14 9.15
N GLN A 57 12.27 -2.22 8.54
CA GLN A 57 11.15 -3.02 9.03
C GLN A 57 10.94 -4.24 8.16
N ASP A 58 10.46 -5.33 8.76
CA ASP A 58 9.88 -6.44 8.02
C ASP A 58 8.46 -6.07 7.58
N LEU A 59 8.30 -5.78 6.29
CA LEU A 59 7.03 -5.39 5.67
C LEU A 59 6.44 -6.52 4.82
N ARG A 60 6.82 -7.77 5.06
CA ARG A 60 6.19 -8.92 4.40
C ARG A 60 4.74 -9.07 4.82
N LEU A 61 3.90 -9.48 3.87
CA LEU A 61 2.46 -9.60 4.08
C LEU A 61 2.11 -10.78 4.99
N ARG A 62 1.08 -10.59 5.82
CA ARG A 62 0.46 -11.66 6.59
C ARG A 62 -0.33 -12.59 5.66
N ALA A 63 -0.38 -13.88 5.98
CA ALA A 63 -1.32 -14.80 5.34
C ALA A 63 -2.76 -14.26 5.43
N GLY A 64 -3.46 -14.19 4.28
CA GLY A 64 -4.82 -13.63 4.20
C GLY A 64 -4.88 -12.12 4.41
N SER A 65 -3.77 -11.41 4.22
CA SER A 65 -3.75 -9.95 4.21
C SER A 65 -4.74 -9.39 3.18
N PRO A 66 -5.47 -8.30 3.49
CA PRO A 66 -6.51 -7.77 2.60
C PRO A 66 -5.94 -7.12 1.34
N VAL A 67 -4.62 -6.98 1.23
CA VAL A 67 -3.93 -6.42 0.06
C VAL A 67 -3.40 -7.47 -0.91
N ILE A 68 -3.58 -8.76 -0.61
CA ILE A 68 -3.15 -9.86 -1.49
C ILE A 68 -4.07 -9.97 -2.71
N ASP A 69 -3.50 -10.10 -3.91
CA ASP A 69 -4.20 -10.16 -5.19
C ASP A 69 -5.15 -8.95 -5.40
N ARG A 70 -4.64 -7.73 -5.22
CA ARG A 70 -5.45 -6.49 -5.26
C ARG A 70 -4.89 -5.38 -6.13
N GLY A 71 -3.70 -5.57 -6.68
CA GLY A 71 -3.03 -4.65 -7.58
C GLY A 71 -3.45 -4.85 -9.04
N GLU A 72 -3.06 -3.88 -9.86
CA GLU A 72 -3.16 -3.97 -11.32
C GLU A 72 -1.83 -4.50 -11.88
N VAL A 73 -1.89 -5.27 -12.96
CA VAL A 73 -0.69 -5.68 -13.70
C VAL A 73 -0.13 -4.48 -14.44
N LEU A 74 1.11 -4.14 -14.13
CA LEU A 74 1.88 -3.07 -14.74
C LEU A 74 3.07 -3.69 -15.49
N PRO A 75 2.98 -3.81 -16.82
CA PRO A 75 3.99 -4.50 -17.62
C PRO A 75 5.40 -3.99 -17.38
N GLY A 76 6.33 -4.91 -17.10
CA GLY A 76 7.74 -4.63 -16.82
C GLY A 76 8.04 -4.18 -15.39
N LEU A 77 7.02 -3.99 -14.55
CA LEU A 77 7.19 -3.53 -13.16
C LEU A 77 6.88 -4.62 -12.15
N ASN A 78 5.72 -5.26 -12.25
CA ASN A 78 5.25 -6.24 -11.27
C ASN A 78 4.85 -7.58 -11.91
N ASP A 79 5.37 -7.91 -13.09
CA ASP A 79 5.03 -9.13 -13.83
C ASP A 79 5.29 -10.44 -13.05
N GLY A 80 6.22 -10.42 -12.09
CA GLY A 80 6.63 -11.59 -11.30
C GLY A 80 5.73 -11.92 -10.12
N PHE A 81 4.50 -11.39 -10.08
CA PHE A 81 3.55 -11.71 -9.01
C PHE A 81 3.13 -13.18 -9.04
N SER A 82 2.67 -13.66 -7.89
CA SER A 82 2.07 -14.99 -7.75
C SER A 82 0.59 -14.82 -7.40
N GLY A 83 -0.26 -15.76 -7.81
CA GLY A 83 -1.70 -15.69 -7.55
C GLY A 83 -2.49 -15.12 -8.71
N GLY A 84 -3.59 -14.43 -8.39
CA GLY A 84 -4.54 -13.87 -9.37
C GLY A 84 -4.20 -12.45 -9.82
N ALA A 85 -3.48 -11.67 -9.01
CA ALA A 85 -3.05 -10.32 -9.33
C ALA A 85 -1.85 -9.92 -8.45
N PRO A 86 -1.13 -8.83 -8.78
CA PRO A 86 -0.10 -8.30 -7.88
C PRO A 86 -0.67 -7.93 -6.50
N ASP A 87 0.11 -8.07 -5.43
CA ASP A 87 -0.26 -7.57 -4.12
C ASP A 87 -0.03 -6.05 -4.05
N LEU A 88 -0.82 -5.35 -3.23
CA LEU A 88 -0.50 -3.94 -2.97
C LEU A 88 0.68 -3.86 -1.99
N GLY A 89 1.82 -3.40 -2.49
CA GLY A 89 3.01 -3.20 -1.67
C GLY A 89 4.28 -3.31 -2.50
N ALA A 90 5.40 -3.43 -1.80
CA ALA A 90 6.72 -3.59 -2.41
C ALA A 90 7.23 -5.04 -2.38
N ILE A 91 6.58 -5.92 -1.62
CA ILE A 91 7.01 -7.30 -1.39
C ILE A 91 5.80 -8.20 -1.53
N GLU A 92 5.89 -9.15 -2.47
CA GLU A 92 4.84 -10.09 -2.74
C GLU A 92 4.73 -11.17 -1.68
N TYR A 93 3.50 -11.58 -1.37
CA TYR A 93 3.23 -12.58 -0.37
C TYR A 93 3.99 -13.88 -0.67
N GLY A 94 4.72 -14.38 0.33
CA GLY A 94 5.49 -15.60 0.22
C GLY A 94 6.84 -15.45 -0.49
N THR A 95 7.23 -14.24 -0.90
CA THR A 95 8.54 -14.00 -1.52
C THR A 95 9.58 -13.51 -0.51
N GLU A 96 10.86 -13.72 -0.84
CA GLU A 96 11.96 -13.13 -0.10
C GLU A 96 12.04 -11.61 -0.39
N PRO A 97 12.29 -10.76 0.63
CA PRO A 97 12.43 -9.33 0.42
C PRO A 97 13.54 -9.02 -0.60
N PRO A 98 13.34 -8.02 -1.47
CA PRO A 98 14.39 -7.62 -2.40
C PRO A 98 15.58 -7.08 -1.61
N ARG A 99 16.79 -7.35 -2.11
CA ARG A 99 17.99 -6.73 -1.54
C ARG A 99 18.02 -5.25 -1.90
N TYR A 100 17.87 -4.41 -0.89
CA TYR A 100 18.00 -2.96 -1.03
C TYR A 100 19.47 -2.52 -0.98
N GLY A 101 19.80 -1.46 -1.72
CA GLY A 101 21.13 -0.84 -1.72
C GLY A 101 22.10 -1.39 -2.78
N VAL A 102 23.39 -1.15 -2.58
CA VAL A 102 24.45 -1.48 -3.53
C VAL A 102 24.43 -2.99 -3.82
N ARG A 103 24.34 -3.33 -5.11
CA ARG A 103 24.56 -4.69 -5.58
C ARG A 103 26.08 -4.89 -5.67
N PRO A 104 26.66 -5.86 -4.96
CA PRO A 104 28.07 -6.19 -5.12
C PRO A 104 28.29 -6.68 -6.55
N GLU A 105 29.42 -6.29 -7.12
CA GLU A 105 29.96 -6.87 -8.35
C GLU A 105 30.08 -8.41 -8.32
#